data_AF-A0A2T2RJ01-F1
#
_entry.id   AF-A0A2T2RJ01-F1
#
_cell.length_a   1.000
_cell.length_b   1.000
_cell.length_c   1.000
_cell.angle_alpha   90.00
_cell.angle_beta   90.00
_cell.angle_gamma   90.00
#
_symmetry.space_group_name_H-M   'P 1'
#
loop_
_entity.id
_entity.type
_entity.pdbx_description
1 polymer ?
#
loop_
_entity_poly.entity_id
_entity_poly.type
_entity_poly.pdbx_seq_one_letter_code
_entity_poly.pdbx_strand_id
1 'polypeptide(L)'
;MATDRRPITAEAHVAELLALVEEDAGIALTDVILTEFLQGIRRQRKAQRVEQRLRAFDVLRLERLEDFTRAVELCRTARSRGYV
;
A
#
# COMPACT_ATOMS: atom_id res chain seq x y z
N MET A 1 8.56 -18.90 16.12
CA MET A 1 7.25 -18.38 16.57
C MET A 1 6.38 -18.21 15.35
N ALA A 2 5.23 -18.88 15.30
CA ALA A 2 4.30 -18.74 14.19
C ALA A 2 3.66 -17.35 14.29
N THR A 3 3.91 -16.49 13.31
CA THR A 3 3.07 -15.31 13.08
C THR A 3 1.64 -15.80 12.94
N ASP A 4 0.76 -15.40 13.85
CA ASP A 4 -0.70 -15.48 13.70
C ASP A 4 -1.10 -14.62 12.49
N ARG A 5 -0.87 -15.15 11.30
CA ARG A 5 -1.43 -14.60 10.07
C ARG A 5 -2.85 -15.12 10.01
N ARG A 6 -3.75 -14.50 10.78
CA ARG A 6 -5.17 -14.59 10.50
C ARG A 6 -5.34 -14.35 9.00
N PRO A 7 -6.00 -15.26 8.25
CA PRO A 7 -6.21 -15.04 6.84
C PRO A 7 -7.04 -13.78 6.71
N ILE A 8 -6.39 -12.72 6.22
CA ILE A 8 -7.05 -11.53 5.73
C ILE A 8 -7.93 -12.00 4.57
N THR A 9 -9.23 -12.11 4.79
CA THR A 9 -10.17 -12.42 3.71
C THR A 9 -10.33 -11.15 2.88
N ALA A 10 -9.91 -11.22 1.61
CA ALA A 10 -9.93 -10.09 0.69
C ALA A 10 -11.30 -9.37 0.64
N GLU A 11 -12.39 -10.10 0.86
CA GLU A 11 -13.75 -9.56 0.87
C GLU A 11 -14.01 -8.52 1.97
N ALA A 12 -13.50 -8.73 3.19
CA ALA A 12 -13.70 -7.82 4.30
C ALA A 12 -12.99 -6.48 4.08
N HIS A 13 -11.74 -6.52 3.60
CA HIS A 13 -10.98 -5.30 3.30
C HIS A 13 -11.52 -4.56 2.07
N VAL A 14 -12.09 -5.28 1.11
CA VAL A 14 -12.78 -4.62 -0.02
C VAL A 14 -14.01 -3.88 0.49
N ALA A 15 -14.81 -4.48 1.36
CA ALA A 15 -15.97 -3.81 1.95
C ALA A 15 -15.57 -2.56 2.77
N GLU A 16 -14.52 -2.67 3.59
CA GLU A 16 -13.99 -1.53 4.36
C GLU A 16 -13.47 -0.41 3.45
N LEU A 17 -12.70 -0.76 2.41
CA LEU A 17 -12.19 0.24 1.47
C LEU A 17 -13.33 0.94 0.72
N LEU A 18 -14.39 0.21 0.33
CA LEU A 18 -15.56 0.79 -0.30
C LEU A 18 -16.29 1.74 0.65
N ALA A 19 -16.47 1.37 1.92
CA ALA A 19 -17.07 2.25 2.92
C ALA A 19 -16.26 3.56 3.08
N LEU A 20 -14.93 3.47 3.16
CA LEU A 20 -14.06 4.67 3.22
C LEU A 20 -14.19 5.56 1.98
N VAL A 21 -14.36 4.98 0.78
CA VAL A 21 -14.60 5.74 -0.45
C VAL A 21 -15.99 6.39 -0.44
N GLU A 22 -17.02 5.68 0.01
CA GLU A 22 -18.39 6.18 0.10
C GLU A 22 -18.54 7.31 1.13
N GLU A 23 -17.76 7.26 2.21
CA GLU A 23 -17.71 8.29 3.26
C GLU A 23 -16.82 9.50 2.89
N ASP A 24 -16.26 9.54 1.67
CA ASP A 24 -15.29 10.55 1.23
C ASP A 24 -14.10 10.69 2.19
N ALA A 25 -13.66 9.56 2.76
CA ALA A 25 -12.49 9.55 3.62
C ALA A 25 -11.24 9.94 2.82
N GLY A 26 -10.33 10.67 3.45
CA GLY A 26 -9.04 11.03 2.85
C GLY A 26 -8.18 9.81 2.59
N ILE A 27 -8.30 9.24 1.39
CA ILE A 27 -7.53 8.08 0.93
C ILE A 27 -6.36 8.57 0.09
N ALA A 28 -5.16 8.15 0.49
CA ALA A 28 -3.92 8.43 -0.23
C ALA A 28 -3.11 7.15 -0.43
N LEU A 29 -2.27 7.16 -1.46
CA LEU A 29 -1.32 6.10 -1.79
C LEU A 29 0.08 6.68 -1.75
N THR A 30 1.09 5.87 -1.43
CA THR A 30 2.47 6.27 -1.71
C THR A 30 2.87 5.87 -3.13
N ASP A 31 3.84 6.58 -3.70
CA ASP A 31 4.48 6.22 -4.97
C ASP A 31 5.05 4.78 -4.99
N VAL A 32 5.57 4.30 -3.85
CA VAL A 32 5.99 2.90 -3.66
C VAL A 32 4.80 1.95 -3.84
N ILE A 33 3.67 2.21 -3.17
CA ILE A 33 2.48 1.35 -3.28
C ILE A 33 1.92 1.37 -4.71
N LEU A 34 1.84 2.54 -5.34
CA LEU A 34 1.44 2.66 -6.74
C LEU A 34 2.32 1.80 -7.65
N THR A 35 3.63 1.83 -7.44
CA THR A 35 4.60 1.03 -8.20
C THR A 35 4.34 -0.47 -8.04
N GLU A 36 4.15 -0.96 -6.82
CA GLU A 36 3.84 -2.37 -6.54
C GLU A 36 2.52 -2.82 -7.20
N PHE A 37 1.48 -1.97 -7.14
CA PHE A 37 0.19 -2.24 -7.78
C PHE A 37 0.34 -2.43 -9.29
N LEU A 38 1.12 -1.57 -9.96
CA LEU A 38 1.30 -1.63 -11.41
C LEU A 38 2.18 -2.81 -11.83
N GLN A 39 3.24 -3.13 -11.07
CA GLN A 39 4.10 -4.29 -11.32
C GLN A 39 3.35 -5.62 -11.22
N GLY A 40 2.36 -5.72 -10.33
CA GLY A 40 1.51 -6.90 -10.21
C GLY A 40 0.62 -7.17 -11.45
N ILE A 41 0.47 -6.20 -12.36
CA ILE A 41 -0.43 -6.30 -13.52
C ILE A 41 0.35 -6.66 -14.78
N ARG A 42 0.25 -7.93 -15.20
CA ARG A 42 0.96 -8.45 -16.40
C ARG A 42 0.60 -7.78 -17.73
N ARG A 43 -0.59 -7.18 -17.87
CA ARG A 43 -1.07 -6.61 -19.14
C ARG A 43 -1.00 -5.10 -19.12
N GLN A 44 -0.19 -4.51 -20.00
CA GLN A 44 0.02 -3.05 -20.08
C GLN A 44 -1.28 -2.24 -20.16
N ARG A 45 -2.23 -2.64 -21.01
CA ARG A 45 -3.53 -1.95 -21.13
C ARG A 45 -4.33 -1.96 -19.81
N LYS A 46 -4.22 -3.04 -19.03
CA LYS A 46 -4.87 -3.14 -17.71
C LYS A 46 -4.15 -2.26 -16.70
N ALA A 47 -2.81 -2.24 -16.72
CA ALA A 47 -2.01 -1.39 -15.84
C ALA A 47 -2.33 0.10 -16.06
N GLN A 48 -2.36 0.56 -17.31
CA GLN A 48 -2.74 1.95 -17.66
C GLN A 48 -4.14 2.34 -17.16
N ARG A 49 -5.12 1.44 -17.33
CA ARG A 49 -6.48 1.70 -16.84
C ARG A 49 -6.55 1.77 -15.32
N VAL A 50 -5.79 0.93 -14.62
CA VAL A 50 -5.71 0.95 -13.16
C VAL A 50 -5.01 2.22 -12.69
N GLU A 51 -3.86 2.57 -13.29
CA GLU A 51 -3.14 3.80 -13.00
C GLU A 51 -4.04 5.04 -13.13
N GLN A 52 -4.80 5.16 -14.21
CA GLN A 52 -5.73 6.28 -14.42
C GLN A 52 -6.76 6.39 -13.30
N ARG A 53 -7.23 5.27 -12.75
CA ARG A 53 -8.18 5.27 -11.61
C ARG A 53 -7.48 5.61 -10.30
N LEU A 54 -6.28 5.08 -10.08
CA LEU A 54 -5.51 5.34 -8.85
C LEU A 54 -5.06 6.81 -8.75
N ARG A 55 -4.85 7.49 -9.89
CA ARG A 55 -4.56 8.93 -9.94
C ARG A 55 -5.70 9.83 -9.46
N ALA A 56 -6.90 9.29 -9.21
CA ALA A 56 -7.97 10.04 -8.55
C ALA A 56 -7.72 10.22 -7.04
N PHE A 57 -6.83 9.41 -6.45
CA PHE A 57 -6.38 9.55 -5.06
C PHE A 57 -5.07 10.35 -5.00
N ASP A 58 -4.81 10.94 -3.83
CA ASP A 58 -3.54 11.61 -3.58
C ASP A 58 -2.38 10.60 -3.62
N VAL A 59 -1.36 10.90 -4.42
CA VAL A 59 -0.12 10.12 -4.45
C VAL A 59 0.96 10.86 -3.68
N LEU A 60 1.20 10.40 -2.45
CA LEU A 60 2.24 10.91 -1.57
C LEU A 60 3.59 10.35 -2.01
N ARG A 61 4.54 11.26 -2.27
CA ARG A 61 5.85 10.88 -2.77
C ARG A 61 6.86 10.79 -1.63
N LEU A 62 7.73 9.79 -1.70
CA LEU A 62 8.94 9.78 -0.88
C LEU A 62 9.97 10.64 -1.62
N GLU A 63 10.34 11.77 -1.03
CA GLU A 63 11.12 12.80 -1.73
C GLU A 63 12.55 12.91 -1.20
N ARG A 64 12.75 12.57 0.07
CA ARG A 64 14.02 12.84 0.75
C ARG A 64 14.70 11.55 1.16
N LEU A 65 16.03 11.60 1.26
CA LEU A 65 16.81 10.45 1.71
C LEU A 65 16.35 9.97 3.10
N GLU A 66 15.90 10.90 3.94
CA GLU A 66 15.39 10.61 5.28
C GLU A 66 14.15 9.72 5.30
N ASP A 67 13.32 9.77 4.25
CA ASP A 67 12.13 8.92 4.15
C ASP A 67 12.54 7.44 4.09
N PHE A 68 13.60 7.15 3.34
CA PHE A 68 14.15 5.80 3.18
C PHE A 68 14.96 5.36 4.40
N THR A 69 15.76 6.25 5.00
CA THR A 69 16.51 5.88 6.21
C THR A 69 15.58 5.59 7.39
N ARG A 70 14.50 6.36 7.55
CA ARG A 70 13.45 6.08 8.55
C ARG A 70 12.76 4.74 8.30
N ALA A 71 12.46 4.40 7.05
CA ALA A 71 11.89 3.09 6.71
C ALA A 71 12.82 1.94 7.14
N VAL A 72 14.14 2.09 6.94
CA VAL A 72 15.14 1.12 7.41
C VAL A 72 15.17 1.02 8.94
N GLU A 73 15.12 2.15 9.64
CA GLU A 73 15.09 2.18 11.12
C GLU A 73 13.84 1.48 11.67
N LEU A 74 12.68 1.70 11.07
CA LEU A 74 11.43 1.00 11.39
C LEU A 74 11.59 -0.51 11.21
N CYS A 75 12.12 -0.95 10.06
CA CYS A 75 12.36 -2.37 9.78
C CYS A 75 13.34 -3.00 10.78
N ARG A 76 14.43 -2.31 11.14
CA ARG A 76 15.40 -2.79 12.14
C ARG A 76 14.75 -2.91 13.52
N THR A 77 13.93 -1.94 13.89
CA THR A 77 13.19 -1.94 15.15
C THR A 77 12.16 -3.07 15.21
N ALA A 78 11.47 -3.34 14.10
CA ALA A 78 10.56 -4.48 14.02
C ALA A 78 11.30 -5.81 14.18
N ARG A 79 12.43 -5.98 13.47
CA ARG A 79 13.26 -7.19 13.56
C ARG A 79 13.87 -7.40 14.94
N SER A 80 14.32 -6.35 15.62
CA SER A 80 14.83 -6.47 16.99
C SER A 80 13.76 -6.91 17.99
N ARG A 81 12.49 -6.68 17.67
CA ARG A 81 11.32 -7.17 18.44
C ARG A 81 10.81 -8.53 17.97
N GLY A 82 11.48 -9.19 17.02
CA GLY A 82 11.10 -10.50 16.52
C GLY A 82 10.03 -10.51 15.42
N TYR A 83 9.67 -9.35 14.86
CA TYR A 83 8.83 -9.27 13.66
C TYR A 83 9.71 -9.51 12.42
N VAL A 84 9.31 -10.46 11.57
CA VAL A 84 10.02 -10.86 10.34
C VAL A 84 9.22 -10.45 9.12
#